data_AF-A0A537VI66-F1
#
_entry.id   AF-A0A537VI66-F1
#
_cell.length_a   1.000
_cell.length_b   1.000
_cell.length_c   1.000
_cell.angle_alpha   90.00
_cell.angle_beta   90.00
_cell.angle_gamma   90.00
#
_symmetry.space_group_name_H-M   'P 1'
#
loop_
_entity.id
_entity.type
_entity.pdbx_description
1 polymer ?
#
loop_
_entity_poly.entity_id
_entity_poly.type
_entity_poly.pdbx_seq_one_letter_code
_entity_poly.pdbx_strand_id
1 'polypeptide(L)'
;MRSLFGSRPVVIPGNAPLIVATGLGLITRAMPVAASAFPLGDGALFLTMASDLRAAGFVAPLMSSYNGGIPFAYPPVGIYLLALWPGDLFVAERVLPVLISTALIPAVWLLARSLVGPDAANAAGFAFAFTPSGWALLGGDVPRGLWLLFALLATWQTVEACRRRTARAAVVPGLLAGFACVTHPAAPPAMTVFLLAAWLLSGLSWRRTWPEIALIAGIAAVVSGIWVAYVSARYGLGTLVAAATSHYTEPLVERLLAFGSTDLGLDLITGAALVGFVWLTAARQWLVPVLMVALLIVPGSDLRVLAVPTAILVGVAWARVVRPPME
;
A
#
# COMPACT_ATOMS: atom_id res chain seq x y z
N MET A 1 15.23 -23.49 24.89
CA MET A 1 13.89 -23.29 24.28
C MET A 1 13.34 -24.66 23.90
N ARG A 2 12.63 -25.32 24.83
CA ARG A 2 12.04 -26.65 24.65
C ARG A 2 10.62 -26.50 24.10
N SER A 3 10.25 -27.42 23.21
CA SER A 3 8.94 -27.52 22.57
C SER A 3 7.85 -27.90 23.57
N LEU A 4 6.82 -27.06 23.66
CA LEU A 4 5.55 -27.35 24.28
C LEU A 4 4.46 -27.00 23.25
N PHE A 5 4.06 -27.98 22.46
CA PHE A 5 2.90 -27.89 21.57
C PHE A 5 2.21 -29.25 21.59
N GLY A 6 1.27 -29.41 22.52
CA GLY A 6 0.51 -30.63 22.74
C GLY A 6 -0.99 -30.37 22.72
N SER A 7 -1.55 -30.13 21.54
CA SER A 7 -2.91 -30.50 21.11
C SER A 7 -3.15 -29.90 19.72
N ARG A 8 -3.73 -30.68 18.80
CA ARG A 8 -3.88 -30.27 17.39
C ARG A 8 -5.01 -29.24 17.29
N PRO A 9 -4.73 -27.97 16.92
CA PRO A 9 -5.79 -27.04 16.55
C PRO A 9 -6.55 -27.61 15.35
N VAL A 10 -7.82 -27.23 15.20
CA VAL A 10 -8.55 -27.39 13.94
C VAL A 10 -7.73 -26.68 12.87
N VAL A 11 -6.95 -27.45 12.11
CA VAL A 11 -6.13 -26.96 11.01
C VAL A 11 -7.11 -26.59 9.92
N ILE A 12 -7.54 -25.32 9.91
CA ILE A 12 -8.12 -24.76 8.70
C ILE A 12 -7.02 -24.88 7.65
N PRO A 13 -7.21 -25.64 6.55
CA PRO A 13 -6.17 -25.82 5.56
C PRO A 13 -5.69 -24.46 5.07
N GLY A 14 -4.38 -24.41 4.80
CA GLY A 14 -3.64 -23.22 4.43
C GLY A 14 -4.41 -22.35 3.44
N ASN A 15 -4.40 -21.04 3.71
CA ASN A 15 -4.94 -19.98 2.85
C ASN A 15 -6.48 -19.89 2.73
N ALA A 16 -7.29 -20.81 3.27
CA ALA A 16 -8.76 -20.69 3.18
C ALA A 16 -9.33 -19.40 3.82
N PRO A 17 -8.87 -18.94 5.00
CA PRO A 17 -9.30 -17.65 5.57
C PRO A 17 -9.00 -16.47 4.65
N LEU A 18 -7.85 -16.50 3.96
CA LEU A 18 -7.46 -15.48 3.00
C LEU A 18 -8.40 -15.47 1.78
N ILE A 19 -8.76 -16.63 1.24
CA ILE A 19 -9.68 -16.74 0.09
C ILE A 19 -11.02 -16.12 0.46
N VAL A 20 -11.56 -16.45 1.64
CA VAL A 20 -12.81 -15.88 2.15
C VAL A 20 -12.70 -14.37 2.34
N ALA A 21 -11.63 -13.89 3.00
CA ALA A 21 -11.42 -12.45 3.21
C ALA A 21 -11.30 -11.70 1.86
N THR A 22 -10.64 -12.29 0.88
CA THR A 22 -10.49 -11.69 -0.47
C THR A 22 -11.84 -11.66 -1.19
N GLY A 23 -12.63 -12.74 -1.13
CA GLY A 23 -13.95 -12.80 -1.75
C GLY A 23 -14.95 -11.82 -1.12
N LEU A 24 -14.99 -11.75 0.22
CA LEU A 24 -15.83 -10.77 0.91
C LEU A 24 -15.35 -9.34 0.64
N GLY A 25 -14.05 -9.12 0.63
CA GLY A 25 -13.46 -7.83 0.31
C GLY A 25 -13.74 -7.38 -1.12
N LEU A 26 -13.80 -8.30 -2.08
CA LEU A 26 -14.24 -8.00 -3.45
C LEU A 26 -15.69 -7.52 -3.46
N ILE A 27 -16.58 -8.20 -2.75
CA ILE A 27 -18.00 -7.83 -2.67
C ILE A 27 -18.15 -6.42 -2.05
N THR A 28 -17.47 -6.15 -0.94
CA THR A 28 -17.56 -4.83 -0.27
C THR A 28 -17.01 -3.70 -1.14
N ARG A 29 -15.96 -3.95 -1.93
CA ARG A 29 -15.37 -2.98 -2.88
C ARG A 29 -16.20 -2.78 -4.14
N ALA A 30 -16.83 -3.85 -4.64
CA ALA A 30 -17.63 -3.81 -5.86
C ALA A 30 -19.00 -3.16 -5.64
N MET A 31 -19.59 -3.31 -4.44
CA MET A 31 -20.95 -2.84 -4.17
C MET A 31 -21.15 -1.32 -4.42
N PRO A 32 -20.29 -0.41 -3.92
CA PRO A 32 -20.42 1.03 -4.20
C PRO A 32 -20.27 1.36 -5.69
N VAL A 33 -19.40 0.63 -6.40
CA VAL A 33 -19.17 0.83 -7.84
C VAL A 33 -20.35 0.34 -8.67
N ALA A 34 -20.97 -0.78 -8.28
CA ALA A 34 -22.16 -1.30 -8.93
C ALA A 34 -23.38 -0.38 -8.72
N ALA A 35 -23.46 0.27 -7.56
CA ALA A 35 -24.52 1.22 -7.23
C ALA A 35 -24.36 2.60 -7.89
N SER A 36 -23.18 2.94 -8.42
CA SER A 36 -22.91 4.21 -9.08
C SER A 36 -22.94 4.10 -10.60
N ALA A 37 -23.51 5.10 -11.28
CA ALA A 37 -23.43 5.23 -12.73
C ALA A 37 -22.06 5.77 -13.22
N PHE A 38 -21.32 6.44 -12.34
CA PHE A 38 -20.06 7.13 -12.65
C PHE A 38 -18.90 6.60 -11.82
N PRO A 39 -17.63 6.74 -12.28
CA PRO A 39 -16.47 6.55 -11.43
C PRO A 39 -16.58 7.39 -10.16
N LEU A 40 -16.28 6.80 -9.01
CA LEU A 40 -16.31 7.49 -7.72
C LEU A 40 -15.13 8.48 -7.63
N GLY A 41 -15.25 9.60 -6.91
CA GLY A 41 -14.18 10.57 -6.57
C GLY A 41 -13.43 11.23 -7.75
N ASP A 42 -12.12 11.48 -7.60
CA ASP A 42 -11.23 12.15 -8.58
C ASP A 42 -10.93 11.35 -9.86
N GLY A 43 -11.73 10.34 -10.21
CA GLY A 43 -11.48 9.47 -11.38
C GLY A 43 -11.45 10.23 -12.70
N ALA A 44 -12.10 11.40 -12.76
CA ALA A 44 -12.11 12.26 -13.93
C ALA A 44 -10.71 12.72 -14.35
N LEU A 45 -9.81 13.04 -13.41
CA LEU A 45 -8.45 13.46 -13.73
C LEU A 45 -7.71 12.38 -14.52
N PHE A 46 -7.68 11.16 -14.00
CA PHE A 46 -6.91 10.07 -14.60
C PHE A 46 -7.56 9.53 -15.86
N LEU A 47 -8.89 9.55 -15.94
CA LEU A 47 -9.64 9.25 -17.15
C LEU A 47 -9.28 10.25 -18.26
N THR A 48 -9.29 11.56 -17.96
CA THR A 48 -8.92 12.60 -18.93
C THR A 48 -7.46 12.44 -19.36
N MET A 49 -6.53 12.24 -18.44
CA MET A 49 -5.12 12.01 -18.78
C MET A 49 -4.92 10.75 -19.63
N ALA A 50 -5.63 9.66 -19.36
CA ALA A 50 -5.59 8.44 -20.17
C ALA A 50 -6.16 8.66 -21.58
N SER A 51 -7.24 9.45 -21.69
CA SER A 51 -7.83 9.84 -22.96
C SER A 51 -6.88 10.72 -23.78
N ASP A 52 -6.26 11.73 -23.17
CA ASP A 52 -5.26 12.59 -23.80
C ASP A 52 -4.07 11.77 -24.31
N LEU A 53 -3.64 10.78 -23.52
CA LEU A 53 -2.55 9.87 -23.89
C LEU A 53 -2.91 9.00 -25.10
N ARG A 54 -4.15 8.49 -25.19
CA ARG A 54 -4.63 7.76 -26.38
C ARG A 54 -4.68 8.66 -27.61
N ALA A 55 -5.21 9.87 -27.46
CA ALA A 55 -5.31 10.84 -28.55
C ALA A 55 -3.93 11.25 -29.09
N ALA A 56 -2.91 11.27 -28.22
CA ALA A 56 -1.52 11.54 -28.58
C ALA A 56 -0.73 10.29 -29.03
N GLY A 57 -1.39 9.16 -29.30
CA GLY A 57 -0.71 7.95 -29.79
C GLY A 57 0.27 7.34 -28.77
N PHE A 58 -0.07 7.38 -27.48
CA PHE A 58 0.74 6.92 -26.35
C PHE A 58 2.05 7.68 -26.11
N VAL A 59 2.24 8.81 -26.78
CA VAL A 59 3.26 9.80 -26.44
C VAL A 59 2.67 10.76 -25.43
N ALA A 60 3.28 10.89 -24.25
CA ALA A 60 2.79 11.78 -23.21
C ALA A 60 2.74 13.24 -23.73
N PRO A 61 1.57 13.90 -23.74
CA PRO A 61 1.44 15.29 -24.21
C PRO A 61 2.10 16.27 -23.22
N LEU A 62 2.25 17.55 -23.60
CA LEU A 62 2.75 18.59 -22.68
C LEU A 62 1.72 18.88 -21.58
N MET A 63 0.45 18.89 -21.95
CA MET A 63 -0.65 19.28 -21.08
C MET A 63 -1.71 18.20 -21.13
N SER A 64 -2.37 17.96 -20.01
CA SER A 64 -3.67 17.31 -19.99
C SER A 64 -4.77 18.35 -20.23
N SER A 65 -5.83 17.96 -20.93
CA SER A 65 -7.02 18.78 -21.15
C SER A 65 -7.88 18.97 -19.89
N TYR A 66 -7.54 18.28 -18.79
CA TYR A 66 -8.24 18.36 -17.51
C TYR A 66 -8.26 19.79 -16.94
N ASN A 67 -9.42 20.22 -16.43
CA ASN A 67 -9.65 21.54 -15.81
C ASN A 67 -9.09 22.74 -16.59
N GLY A 68 -9.15 22.71 -17.92
CA GLY A 68 -8.68 23.81 -18.77
C GLY A 68 -7.17 23.82 -19.03
N GLY A 69 -6.44 22.79 -18.63
CA GLY A 69 -5.02 22.62 -18.93
C GLY A 69 -4.17 22.50 -17.67
N ILE A 70 -3.61 21.32 -17.43
CA ILE A 70 -2.59 21.10 -16.40
C ILE A 70 -1.36 20.39 -16.99
N PRO A 71 -0.15 20.57 -16.42
CA PRO A 71 1.03 19.83 -16.88
C PRO A 71 0.80 18.32 -16.83
N PHE A 72 1.14 17.61 -17.92
CA PHE A 72 1.12 16.14 -17.93
C PHE A 72 2.39 15.62 -17.23
N ALA A 73 2.45 15.82 -15.92
CA ALA A 73 3.62 15.52 -15.09
C ALA A 73 3.38 14.34 -14.13
N TYR A 74 2.15 13.83 -14.05
CA TYR A 74 1.79 12.75 -13.14
C TYR A 74 2.59 11.46 -13.45
N PRO A 75 2.96 10.65 -12.44
CA PRO A 75 3.67 9.41 -12.67
C PRO A 75 2.95 8.45 -13.62
N PRO A 76 3.66 7.83 -14.58
CA PRO A 76 3.05 7.29 -15.78
C PRO A 76 2.29 5.98 -15.57
N VAL A 77 2.69 5.13 -14.62
CA VAL A 77 2.26 3.71 -14.62
C VAL A 77 0.74 3.56 -14.53
N GLY A 78 0.08 4.27 -13.61
CA GLY A 78 -1.37 4.20 -13.47
C GLY A 78 -2.11 4.71 -14.71
N ILE A 79 -1.60 5.79 -15.32
CA ILE A 79 -2.22 6.40 -16.50
C ILE A 79 -2.07 5.52 -17.73
N TYR A 80 -0.88 4.94 -17.95
CA TYR A 80 -0.66 4.00 -19.04
C TYR A 80 -1.49 2.72 -18.85
N LEU A 81 -1.64 2.21 -17.62
CA LEU A 81 -2.50 1.05 -17.35
C LEU A 81 -3.96 1.32 -17.77
N LEU A 82 -4.48 2.51 -17.45
CA LEU A 82 -5.81 2.94 -17.91
C LEU A 82 -5.86 3.10 -19.44
N ALA A 83 -4.90 3.81 -20.02
CA ALA A 83 -4.86 4.10 -21.45
C ALA A 83 -4.73 2.84 -22.31
N LEU A 84 -4.04 1.81 -21.82
CA LEU A 84 -3.89 0.51 -22.51
C LEU A 84 -5.12 -0.38 -22.45
N TRP A 85 -6.12 -0.05 -21.63
CA TRP A 85 -7.39 -0.79 -21.60
C TRP A 85 -8.05 -0.79 -22.99
N PRO A 86 -8.37 -1.93 -23.61
CA PRO A 86 -8.82 -1.93 -25.01
C PRO A 86 -10.21 -1.30 -25.22
N GLY A 87 -11.01 -1.14 -24.17
CA GLY A 87 -12.39 -0.66 -24.25
C GLY A 87 -12.60 0.76 -23.72
N ASP A 88 -13.82 0.99 -23.25
CA ASP A 88 -14.26 2.23 -22.62
C ASP A 88 -13.45 2.53 -21.35
N LEU A 89 -12.86 3.73 -21.29
CA LEU A 89 -12.10 4.23 -20.15
C LEU A 89 -12.97 4.39 -18.89
N PHE A 90 -14.26 4.70 -19.05
CA PHE A 90 -15.19 4.75 -17.91
C PHE A 90 -15.36 3.38 -17.26
N VAL A 91 -15.37 2.31 -18.07
CA VAL A 91 -15.40 0.93 -17.55
C VAL A 91 -14.08 0.59 -16.87
N ALA A 92 -12.94 0.97 -17.46
CA ALA A 92 -11.62 0.76 -16.85
C ALA A 92 -11.51 1.42 -15.46
N GLU A 93 -11.93 2.68 -15.34
CA GLU A 93 -11.93 3.43 -14.06
C GLU A 93 -12.92 2.89 -13.02
N ARG A 94 -13.89 2.05 -13.42
CA ARG A 94 -14.77 1.36 -12.46
C ARG A 94 -14.20 0.01 -12.04
N VAL A 95 -13.62 -0.73 -12.98
CA VAL A 95 -13.17 -2.11 -12.77
C VAL A 95 -11.79 -2.17 -12.12
N LEU A 96 -10.80 -1.43 -12.64
CA LEU A 96 -9.42 -1.51 -12.17
C LEU A 96 -9.26 -1.13 -10.69
N PRO A 97 -9.88 -0.05 -10.18
CA PRO A 97 -9.90 0.24 -8.75
C PRO A 97 -10.36 -0.92 -7.86
N VAL A 98 -11.44 -1.60 -8.25
CA VAL A 98 -11.97 -2.76 -7.50
C VAL A 98 -10.97 -3.90 -7.50
N LEU A 99 -10.38 -4.23 -8.66
CA LEU A 99 -9.40 -5.30 -8.77
C LEU A 99 -8.13 -5.01 -7.96
N ILE A 100 -7.60 -3.79 -8.08
CA ILE A 100 -6.37 -3.37 -7.39
C ILE A 100 -6.59 -3.33 -5.89
N SER A 101 -7.67 -2.69 -5.42
CA SER A 101 -7.98 -2.60 -3.99
C SER A 101 -8.30 -3.98 -3.38
N THR A 102 -8.86 -4.91 -4.15
CA THR A 102 -9.06 -6.30 -3.73
C THR A 102 -7.72 -7.04 -3.62
N ALA A 103 -6.81 -6.84 -4.58
CA ALA A 103 -5.46 -7.42 -4.57
C ALA A 103 -4.59 -6.92 -3.40
N LEU A 104 -4.91 -5.78 -2.79
CA LEU A 104 -4.27 -5.33 -1.55
C LEU A 104 -4.51 -6.30 -0.39
N ILE A 105 -5.64 -7.01 -0.32
CA ILE A 105 -5.95 -7.95 0.76
C ILE A 105 -4.90 -9.07 0.88
N PRO A 106 -4.62 -9.86 -0.19
CA PRO A 106 -3.55 -10.85 -0.13
C PRO A 106 -2.17 -10.24 0.07
N ALA A 107 -1.90 -9.02 -0.45
CA ALA A 107 -0.63 -8.35 -0.22
C ALA A 107 -0.42 -7.98 1.26
N VAL A 108 -1.44 -7.44 1.91
CA VAL A 108 -1.44 -7.16 3.36
C VAL A 108 -1.29 -8.45 4.15
N TRP A 109 -2.00 -9.52 3.78
CA TRP A 109 -1.85 -10.82 4.43
C TRP A 109 -0.44 -11.38 4.31
N LEU A 110 0.20 -11.31 3.13
CA LEU A 110 1.58 -11.77 2.92
C LEU A 110 2.56 -11.01 3.82
N LEU A 111 2.41 -9.69 3.89
CA LEU A 111 3.21 -8.85 4.76
C LEU A 111 2.94 -9.21 6.23
N ALA A 112 1.69 -9.22 6.67
CA ALA A 112 1.28 -9.59 8.03
C ALA A 112 1.84 -10.95 8.46
N ARG A 113 1.81 -11.95 7.57
CA ARG A 113 2.33 -13.29 7.83
C ARG A 113 3.82 -13.27 8.11
N SER A 114 4.58 -12.42 7.42
CA SER A 114 6.02 -12.24 7.67
C SER A 114 6.32 -11.49 8.97
N LEU A 115 5.39 -10.63 9.42
CA LEU A 115 5.52 -9.75 10.57
C LEU A 115 5.13 -10.40 11.90
N VAL A 116 3.94 -11.00 11.93
CA VAL A 116 3.23 -11.39 13.17
C VAL A 116 2.78 -12.85 13.18
N GLY A 117 3.12 -13.60 12.12
CA GLY A 117 2.80 -15.01 11.97
C GLY A 117 1.43 -15.28 11.30
N PRO A 118 1.13 -16.55 10.99
CA PRO A 118 -0.01 -16.93 10.16
C PRO A 118 -1.38 -16.65 10.79
N ASP A 119 -1.52 -16.84 12.11
CA ASP A 119 -2.81 -16.67 12.78
C ASP A 119 -3.26 -15.21 12.81
N ALA A 120 -2.34 -14.32 13.20
CA ALA A 120 -2.57 -12.87 13.17
C ALA A 120 -2.74 -12.36 11.72
N ALA A 121 -2.03 -12.94 10.74
CA ALA A 121 -2.19 -12.56 9.34
C ALA A 121 -3.58 -12.86 8.79
N ASN A 122 -4.18 -14.02 9.14
CA ASN A 122 -5.53 -14.35 8.73
C ASN A 122 -6.54 -13.30 9.24
N ALA A 123 -6.45 -12.94 10.52
CA ALA A 123 -7.29 -11.90 11.11
C ALA A 123 -7.01 -10.50 10.50
N ALA A 124 -5.75 -10.19 10.19
CA ALA A 124 -5.38 -8.96 9.51
C ALA A 124 -5.99 -8.87 8.09
N GLY A 125 -6.02 -9.98 7.34
CA GLY A 125 -6.67 -10.03 6.03
C GLY A 125 -8.16 -9.72 6.11
N PHE A 126 -8.86 -10.28 7.10
CA PHE A 126 -10.26 -9.94 7.37
C PHE A 126 -10.42 -8.49 7.79
N ALA A 127 -9.61 -8.01 8.73
CA ALA A 127 -9.67 -6.62 9.18
C ALA A 127 -9.53 -5.67 7.98
N PHE A 128 -8.49 -5.84 7.16
CA PHE A 128 -8.25 -5.00 5.98
C PHE A 128 -9.36 -5.12 4.92
N ALA A 129 -9.98 -6.29 4.77
CA ALA A 129 -11.09 -6.46 3.84
C ALA A 129 -12.30 -5.57 4.20
N PHE A 130 -12.50 -5.31 5.49
CA PHE A 130 -13.64 -4.56 6.04
C PHE A 130 -13.31 -3.13 6.48
N THR A 131 -12.04 -2.77 6.65
CA THR A 131 -11.62 -1.39 6.97
C THR A 131 -12.11 -0.40 5.90
N PRO A 132 -12.98 0.57 6.24
CA PRO A 132 -13.53 1.54 5.28
C PRO A 132 -12.47 2.33 4.52
N SER A 133 -11.44 2.84 5.20
CA SER A 133 -10.30 3.49 4.54
C SER A 133 -9.52 2.56 3.59
N GLY A 134 -9.60 1.24 3.77
CA GLY A 134 -8.98 0.22 2.93
C GLY A 134 -9.73 -0.10 1.62
N TRP A 135 -10.97 0.38 1.48
CA TRP A 135 -11.77 0.23 0.26
C TRP A 135 -12.43 1.52 -0.23
N ALA A 136 -12.27 2.66 0.46
CA ALA A 136 -12.75 3.96 -0.02
C ALA A 136 -12.10 4.29 -1.37
N LEU A 137 -12.78 3.95 -2.47
CA LEU A 137 -12.38 4.24 -3.85
C LEU A 137 -12.60 5.73 -4.10
N LEU A 138 -11.71 6.54 -3.53
CA LEU A 138 -11.67 7.98 -3.71
C LEU A 138 -10.99 8.25 -5.06
N GLY A 139 -11.79 8.16 -6.12
CA GLY A 139 -11.49 8.25 -7.55
C GLY A 139 -10.07 8.43 -8.05
N GLY A 140 -9.77 7.69 -9.11
CA GLY A 140 -8.39 7.54 -9.52
C GLY A 140 -7.64 6.56 -8.63
N ASP A 141 -8.35 5.54 -8.16
CA ASP A 141 -7.77 4.53 -7.29
C ASP A 141 -6.74 3.67 -7.99
N VAL A 142 -6.64 3.78 -9.31
CA VAL A 142 -5.62 3.08 -10.07
C VAL A 142 -4.22 3.54 -9.62
N PRO A 143 -3.81 4.81 -9.76
CA PRO A 143 -2.57 5.29 -9.15
C PRO A 143 -2.42 4.99 -7.65
N ARG A 144 -3.42 5.32 -6.83
CA ARG A 144 -3.32 5.22 -5.36
C ARG A 144 -3.22 3.78 -4.88
N GLY A 145 -4.11 2.92 -5.34
CA GLY A 145 -4.11 1.50 -4.98
C GLY A 145 -2.90 0.76 -5.55
N LEU A 146 -2.49 1.08 -6.77
CA LEU A 146 -1.42 0.34 -7.44
C LEU A 146 -0.05 0.65 -6.83
N TRP A 147 0.23 1.91 -6.43
CA TRP A 147 1.49 2.19 -5.73
C TRP A 147 1.55 1.46 -4.40
N LEU A 148 0.45 1.42 -3.63
CA LEU A 148 0.40 0.70 -2.36
C LEU A 148 0.58 -0.80 -2.57
N LEU A 149 -0.03 -1.37 -3.61
CA LEU A 149 0.14 -2.79 -3.96
C LEU A 149 1.61 -3.10 -4.25
N PHE A 150 2.25 -2.30 -5.10
CA PHE A 150 3.67 -2.44 -5.37
C PHE A 150 4.53 -2.25 -4.12
N ALA A 151 4.21 -1.28 -3.26
CA ALA A 151 4.93 -1.03 -2.02
C ALA A 151 4.85 -2.22 -1.05
N LEU A 152 3.66 -2.81 -0.87
CA LEU A 152 3.46 -3.98 0.00
C LEU A 152 4.22 -5.21 -0.53
N LEU A 153 4.12 -5.48 -1.83
CA LEU A 153 4.83 -6.59 -2.46
C LEU A 153 6.35 -6.38 -2.44
N ALA A 154 6.82 -5.15 -2.68
CA ALA A 154 8.23 -4.80 -2.58
C ALA A 154 8.75 -4.97 -1.14
N THR A 155 7.98 -4.55 -0.13
CA THR A 155 8.32 -4.72 1.29
C THR A 155 8.47 -6.20 1.63
N TRP A 156 7.45 -7.00 1.29
CA TRP A 156 7.46 -8.44 1.53
C TRP A 156 8.64 -9.14 0.81
N GLN A 157 8.86 -8.83 -0.48
CA GLN A 157 9.97 -9.40 -1.25
C GLN A 157 11.34 -8.91 -0.76
N THR A 158 11.44 -7.72 -0.18
CA THR A 158 12.68 -7.20 0.41
C THR A 158 13.06 -8.03 1.63
N VAL A 159 12.10 -8.38 2.50
CA VAL A 159 12.33 -9.30 3.63
C VAL A 159 12.87 -10.64 3.13
N GLU A 160 12.26 -11.21 2.10
CA GLU A 160 12.70 -12.47 1.50
C GLU A 160 14.07 -12.36 0.81
N ALA A 161 14.36 -11.24 0.14
CA ALA A 161 15.65 -11.00 -0.50
C ALA A 161 16.79 -10.90 0.51
N CYS A 162 16.57 -10.18 1.61
CA CYS A 162 17.52 -10.10 2.72
C CYS A 162 17.79 -11.48 3.35
N ARG A 163 16.81 -12.39 3.38
CA ARG A 163 16.99 -13.78 3.85
C ARG A 163 17.76 -14.65 2.85
N ARG A 164 17.52 -14.49 1.55
CA ARG A 164 18.15 -15.29 0.48
C ARG A 164 19.58 -14.88 0.16
N ARG A 165 19.96 -13.62 0.42
CA ARG A 165 21.35 -13.13 0.31
C ARG A 165 21.95 -13.24 -1.10
N THR A 166 21.15 -13.01 -2.14
CA THR A 166 21.63 -13.02 -3.53
C THR A 166 21.22 -11.76 -4.27
N ALA A 167 22.09 -11.28 -5.18
CA ALA A 167 21.80 -10.11 -6.01
C ALA A 167 20.54 -10.31 -6.88
N ARG A 168 20.31 -11.54 -7.36
CA ARG A 168 19.08 -11.88 -8.12
C ARG A 168 17.82 -11.68 -7.28
N ALA A 169 17.86 -11.96 -5.98
CA ALA A 169 16.72 -11.77 -5.10
C ALA A 169 16.37 -10.30 -4.88
N ALA A 170 17.30 -9.37 -5.09
CA ALA A 170 17.08 -7.93 -4.97
C ALA A 170 16.38 -7.31 -6.19
N VAL A 171 16.41 -7.97 -7.35
CA VAL A 171 15.87 -7.41 -8.61
C VAL A 171 14.38 -7.15 -8.52
N VAL A 172 13.60 -8.15 -8.12
CA VAL A 172 12.14 -8.04 -8.04
C VAL A 172 11.69 -6.95 -7.05
N PRO A 173 12.13 -6.93 -5.77
CA PRO A 173 11.74 -5.86 -4.86
C PRO A 173 12.21 -4.47 -5.32
N GLY A 174 13.39 -4.36 -5.95
CA GLY A 174 13.87 -3.11 -6.54
C GLY A 174 12.97 -2.58 -7.65
N LEU A 175 12.55 -3.45 -8.57
CA LEU A 175 11.61 -3.10 -9.64
C LEU A 175 10.24 -2.70 -9.08
N LEU A 176 9.70 -3.48 -8.13
CA LEU A 176 8.42 -3.16 -7.48
C LEU A 176 8.47 -1.83 -6.73
N ALA A 177 9.54 -1.56 -5.98
CA ALA A 177 9.73 -0.28 -5.30
C ALA A 177 9.84 0.88 -6.30
N GLY A 178 10.57 0.68 -7.41
CA GLY A 178 10.65 1.65 -8.50
C GLY A 178 9.29 1.94 -9.13
N PHE A 179 8.51 0.88 -9.42
CA PHE A 179 7.15 1.00 -9.96
C PHE A 179 6.21 1.71 -8.98
N ALA A 180 6.30 1.45 -7.68
CA ALA A 180 5.53 2.20 -6.68
C ALA A 180 5.80 3.71 -6.80
N CYS A 181 7.07 4.11 -6.86
CA CYS A 181 7.47 5.52 -7.01
C CYS A 181 7.00 6.16 -8.33
N VAL A 182 6.90 5.41 -9.43
CA VAL A 182 6.41 5.92 -10.72
C VAL A 182 4.90 5.69 -10.94
N THR A 183 4.18 5.32 -9.89
CA THR A 183 2.72 5.17 -9.95
C THR A 183 1.99 6.32 -9.28
N HIS A 184 2.55 6.93 -8.23
CA HIS A 184 1.90 8.03 -7.50
C HIS A 184 2.95 9.02 -6.94
N PRO A 185 2.74 10.35 -7.03
CA PRO A 185 3.76 11.34 -6.69
C PRO A 185 4.12 11.35 -5.20
N ALA A 186 3.15 11.01 -4.35
CA ALA A 186 3.32 10.87 -2.91
C ALA A 186 3.94 9.52 -2.46
N ALA A 187 4.19 8.58 -3.37
CA ALA A 187 4.70 7.25 -3.02
C ALA A 187 6.15 7.24 -2.48
N PRO A 188 7.12 8.03 -3.00
CA PRO A 188 8.53 7.87 -2.61
C PRO A 188 8.83 8.00 -1.11
N PRO A 189 8.28 8.98 -0.37
CA PRO A 189 8.50 9.09 1.08
C PRO A 189 7.95 7.88 1.85
N ALA A 190 6.70 7.48 1.57
CA ALA A 190 6.08 6.31 2.21
C ALA A 190 6.82 5.00 1.85
N MET A 191 7.27 4.86 0.61
CA MET A 191 8.04 3.71 0.14
C MET A 191 9.37 3.57 0.89
N THR A 192 10.01 4.70 1.20
CA THR A 192 11.24 4.69 2.03
C THR A 192 10.98 4.07 3.40
N VAL A 193 9.87 4.42 4.04
CA VAL A 193 9.48 3.87 5.35
C VAL A 193 9.20 2.37 5.26
N PHE A 194 8.50 1.94 4.22
CA PHE A 194 8.26 0.53 3.94
C PHE A 194 9.56 -0.27 3.75
N LEU A 195 10.54 0.26 2.99
CA LEU A 195 11.84 -0.40 2.81
C LEU A 195 12.67 -0.43 4.10
N LEU A 196 12.64 0.66 4.89
CA LEU A 196 13.29 0.68 6.21
C LEU A 196 12.67 -0.35 7.15
N ALA A 197 11.34 -0.48 7.15
CA ALA A 197 10.64 -1.51 7.92
C ALA A 197 11.03 -2.92 7.44
N ALA A 198 11.10 -3.16 6.13
CA ALA A 198 11.57 -4.43 5.56
C ALA A 198 13.01 -4.77 5.95
N TRP A 199 13.87 -3.75 6.01
CA TRP A 199 15.25 -3.94 6.44
C TRP A 199 15.35 -4.32 7.91
N LEU A 200 14.65 -3.60 8.79
CA LEU A 200 14.57 -3.93 10.23
C LEU A 200 13.97 -5.33 10.45
N LEU A 201 13.00 -5.72 9.62
CA LEU A 201 12.34 -7.02 9.63
C LEU A 201 13.22 -8.21 9.31
N SER A 202 14.27 -7.98 8.53
CA SER A 202 15.18 -9.06 8.17
C SER A 202 15.79 -9.71 9.41
N GLY A 203 15.86 -8.99 10.54
CA GLY A 203 16.46 -9.49 11.79
C GLY A 203 17.96 -9.76 11.66
N LEU A 204 18.56 -9.30 10.56
CA LEU A 204 19.94 -9.57 10.19
C LEU A 204 20.80 -8.33 10.49
N SER A 205 22.08 -8.59 10.80
CA SER A 205 23.06 -7.52 10.99
C SER A 205 23.09 -6.58 9.78
N TRP A 206 23.08 -5.28 10.04
CA TRP A 206 23.13 -4.22 9.02
C TRP A 206 24.29 -4.42 8.02
N ARG A 207 25.46 -4.86 8.52
CA ARG A 207 26.65 -5.13 7.71
C ARG A 207 26.44 -6.25 6.71
N ARG A 208 25.52 -7.17 7.01
CA ARG A 208 25.16 -8.26 6.12
C ARG A 208 24.17 -7.73 5.10
N THR A 209 23.07 -7.10 5.49
CA THR A 209 21.95 -6.76 4.58
C THR A 209 22.11 -5.50 3.75
N TRP A 210 23.10 -4.65 4.02
CA TRP A 210 23.28 -3.41 3.26
C TRP A 210 23.45 -3.61 1.74
N PRO A 211 24.16 -4.63 1.20
CA PRO A 211 24.33 -4.77 -0.23
C PRO A 211 23.01 -5.04 -0.95
N GLU A 212 22.14 -5.88 -0.36
CA GLU A 212 20.82 -6.15 -0.93
C GLU A 212 19.93 -4.90 -0.88
N ILE A 213 19.91 -4.19 0.25
CA ILE A 213 19.13 -2.94 0.38
C ILE A 213 19.65 -1.86 -0.58
N ALA A 214 20.97 -1.70 -0.71
CA ALA A 214 21.57 -0.75 -1.63
C ALA A 214 21.24 -1.08 -3.09
N LEU A 215 21.25 -2.37 -3.46
CA LEU A 215 20.86 -2.81 -4.80
C LEU A 215 19.37 -2.57 -5.06
N ILE A 216 18.49 -2.88 -4.11
CA ILE A 216 17.04 -2.60 -4.19
C ILE A 216 16.80 -1.10 -4.38
N ALA A 217 17.43 -0.26 -3.55
CA ALA A 217 17.34 1.19 -3.63
C ALA A 217 17.90 1.73 -4.96
N GLY A 218 19.03 1.19 -5.42
CA GLY A 218 19.62 1.57 -6.71
C GLY A 218 18.71 1.25 -7.89
N ILE A 219 18.12 0.05 -7.94
CA ILE A 219 17.15 -0.32 -8.99
C ILE A 219 15.92 0.59 -8.93
N ALA A 220 15.37 0.82 -7.73
CA ALA A 220 14.22 1.70 -7.55
C ALA A 220 14.53 3.13 -8.00
N ALA A 221 15.73 3.65 -7.70
CA ALA A 221 16.20 4.96 -8.13
C ALA A 221 16.39 5.05 -9.64
N VAL A 222 16.87 4.00 -10.31
CA VAL A 222 16.97 3.98 -11.78
C VAL A 222 15.59 4.01 -12.42
N VAL A 223 14.67 3.16 -11.97
CA VAL A 223 13.30 3.09 -12.52
C VAL A 223 12.56 4.42 -12.29
N SER A 224 12.61 4.96 -11.07
CA SER A 224 11.95 6.22 -10.74
C SER A 224 12.63 7.46 -11.31
N GLY A 225 13.95 7.40 -11.48
CA GLY A 225 14.77 8.45 -12.05
C GLY A 225 14.40 8.78 -13.50
N ILE A 226 13.88 7.81 -14.26
CA ILE A 226 13.41 8.05 -15.64
C ILE A 226 12.28 9.08 -15.66
N TRP A 227 11.27 8.90 -14.80
CA TRP A 227 10.15 9.85 -14.71
C TRP A 227 10.57 11.18 -14.10
N VAL A 228 11.39 11.15 -13.04
CA VAL A 228 11.90 12.38 -12.40
C VAL A 228 12.69 13.22 -13.42
N ALA A 229 13.59 12.60 -14.18
CA ALA A 229 14.36 13.28 -15.22
C ALA A 229 13.46 13.85 -16.32
N TYR A 230 12.47 13.06 -16.77
CA TYR A 230 11.50 13.49 -17.77
C TYR A 230 10.69 14.73 -17.31
N VAL A 231 10.13 14.70 -16.09
CA VAL A 231 9.35 15.83 -15.56
C VAL A 231 10.25 17.03 -15.33
N SER A 232 11.45 16.83 -14.79
CA SER A 232 12.40 17.92 -14.53
C SER A 232 12.83 18.61 -15.82
N ALA A 233 13.10 17.84 -16.87
CA ALA A 233 13.51 18.38 -18.17
C ALA A 233 12.37 19.13 -18.87
N ARG A 234 11.12 18.70 -18.70
CA ARG A 234 9.97 19.25 -19.42
C ARG A 234 9.23 20.37 -18.67
N TYR A 235 9.17 20.28 -17.35
CA TYR A 235 8.35 21.14 -16.48
C TYR A 235 9.12 21.77 -15.31
N GLY A 236 10.42 21.47 -15.17
CA GLY A 236 11.26 21.95 -14.08
C GLY A 236 11.03 21.24 -12.74
N LEU A 237 11.99 21.39 -11.83
CA LEU A 237 11.96 20.77 -10.50
C LEU A 237 10.81 21.29 -9.61
N GLY A 238 10.35 22.53 -9.86
CA GLY A 238 9.23 23.13 -9.12
C GLY A 238 7.95 22.29 -9.19
N THR A 239 7.69 21.64 -10.34
CA THR A 239 6.54 20.76 -10.53
C THR A 239 6.59 19.52 -9.62
N LEU A 240 7.78 18.94 -9.43
CA LEU A 240 7.98 17.81 -8.52
C LEU A 240 7.84 18.23 -7.05
N VAL A 241 8.38 19.39 -6.68
CA VAL A 241 8.26 19.93 -5.31
C VAL A 241 6.81 20.24 -4.96
N ALA A 242 6.07 20.88 -5.89
CA ALA A 242 4.65 21.16 -5.71
C ALA A 242 3.84 19.87 -5.54
N ALA A 243 4.10 18.85 -6.36
CA ALA A 243 3.43 17.55 -6.25
C ALA A 243 3.79 16.79 -4.96
N ALA A 244 5.01 16.91 -4.45
CA ALA A 244 5.44 16.26 -3.21
C ALA A 244 4.82 16.92 -1.95
N THR A 245 4.43 18.19 -2.03
CA THR A 245 3.92 18.99 -0.90
C THR A 245 2.41 19.24 -0.94
N SER A 246 1.71 18.80 -1.99
CA SER A 246 0.29 19.08 -2.24
C SER A 246 -0.69 18.48 -1.23
N HIS A 247 -0.25 17.58 -0.35
CA HIS A 247 -1.08 16.90 0.66
C HIS A 247 -0.63 17.18 2.10
N TYR A 248 0.01 18.32 2.35
CA TYR A 248 0.68 18.63 3.62
C TYR A 248 0.16 19.89 4.32
N THR A 249 -1.17 20.07 4.34
CA THR A 249 -1.81 21.22 4.99
C THR A 249 -2.24 20.96 6.43
N GLU A 250 -2.48 19.70 6.82
CA GLU A 250 -3.06 19.39 8.12
C GLU A 250 -1.99 19.25 9.24
N PRO A 251 -2.16 19.94 10.38
CA PRO A 251 -1.31 19.77 11.55
C PRO A 251 -1.23 18.30 12.02
N LEU A 252 -0.06 17.88 12.52
CA LEU A 252 0.15 16.50 13.03
C LEU A 252 -0.88 16.11 14.11
N VAL A 253 -1.27 17.06 14.95
CA VAL A 253 -2.27 16.85 16.02
C VAL A 253 -3.62 16.46 15.42
N GLU A 254 -4.05 17.11 14.34
CA GLU A 254 -5.30 16.79 13.66
C GLU A 254 -5.25 15.41 13.01
N ARG A 255 -4.11 15.03 12.43
CA ARG A 255 -3.90 13.67 11.89
C ARG A 255 -3.93 12.59 12.98
N LEU A 256 -3.47 12.90 14.19
CA LEU A 256 -3.54 12.01 15.35
C LEU A 256 -4.96 11.93 15.93
N LEU A 257 -5.71 13.02 15.91
CA LEU A 257 -7.10 13.07 16.41
C LEU A 257 -8.09 12.47 15.42
N ALA A 258 -7.83 12.58 14.12
CA ALA A 258 -8.53 11.89 13.04
C ALA A 258 -8.08 10.43 12.87
N PHE A 259 -7.27 9.90 13.79
CA PHE A 259 -6.84 8.51 13.76
C PHE A 259 -8.04 7.58 13.94
N GLY A 260 -8.45 6.95 12.84
CA GLY A 260 -9.56 6.02 12.78
C GLY A 260 -9.59 5.29 11.45
N SER A 261 -10.30 4.16 11.38
CA SER A 261 -10.57 3.50 10.10
C SER A 261 -11.70 4.19 9.30
N THR A 262 -12.30 5.22 9.90
CA THR A 262 -13.40 6.04 9.41
C THR A 262 -13.19 7.50 9.80
N ASP A 263 -13.87 8.42 9.10
CA ASP A 263 -13.90 9.86 9.44
C ASP A 263 -14.62 10.15 10.77
N LEU A 264 -15.19 9.12 11.41
CA LEU A 264 -15.95 9.20 12.67
C LEU A 264 -15.08 9.00 13.92
N GLY A 265 -13.79 8.68 13.77
CA GLY A 265 -12.84 8.50 14.88
C GLY A 265 -12.70 7.05 15.37
N LEU A 266 -12.78 6.83 16.69
CA LEU A 266 -12.56 5.53 17.35
C LEU A 266 -13.68 4.52 17.05
N ASP A 267 -13.53 3.76 15.98
CA ASP A 267 -14.37 2.60 15.65
C ASP A 267 -13.82 1.27 16.23
N LEU A 268 -14.57 0.18 16.04
CA LEU A 268 -14.20 -1.15 16.54
C LEU A 268 -12.85 -1.63 16.00
N ILE A 269 -12.54 -1.31 14.74
CA ILE A 269 -11.26 -1.68 14.09
C ILE A 269 -10.12 -0.92 14.76
N THR A 270 -10.30 0.37 15.00
CA THR A 270 -9.32 1.26 15.64
C THR A 270 -9.10 0.85 17.10
N GLY A 271 -10.18 0.56 17.85
CA GLY A 271 -10.09 0.05 19.21
C GLY A 271 -9.33 -1.28 19.30
N ALA A 272 -9.61 -2.22 18.40
CA ALA A 272 -8.87 -3.48 18.32
C ALA A 272 -7.40 -3.27 17.93
N ALA A 273 -7.12 -2.34 17.01
CA ALA A 273 -5.75 -1.98 16.63
C ALA A 273 -4.96 -1.39 17.82
N LEU A 274 -5.59 -0.55 18.65
CA LEU A 274 -4.98 -0.01 19.87
C LEU A 274 -4.60 -1.11 20.86
N VAL A 275 -5.46 -2.12 21.05
CA VAL A 275 -5.13 -3.29 21.87
C VAL A 275 -3.90 -4.03 21.31
N GLY A 276 -3.84 -4.26 20.00
CA GLY A 276 -2.69 -4.86 19.34
C GLY A 276 -1.41 -4.02 19.49
N PHE A 277 -1.55 -2.69 19.43
CA PHE A 277 -0.45 -1.75 19.61
C PHE A 277 0.12 -1.83 21.03
N VAL A 278 -0.75 -1.76 22.05
CA VAL A 278 -0.37 -1.89 23.45
C VAL A 278 0.28 -3.25 23.72
N TRP A 279 -0.28 -4.33 23.16
CA TRP A 279 0.29 -5.67 23.31
C TRP A 279 1.72 -5.76 22.75
N LEU A 280 1.94 -5.33 21.51
CA LEU A 280 3.26 -5.40 20.87
C LEU A 280 4.28 -4.51 21.58
N THR A 281 3.89 -3.30 21.98
CA THR A 281 4.77 -2.39 22.72
C THR A 281 5.14 -2.94 24.10
N ALA A 282 4.18 -3.49 24.85
CA ALA A 282 4.42 -4.17 26.12
C ALA A 282 5.34 -5.40 25.95
N ALA A 283 5.17 -6.15 24.86
CA ALA A 283 6.02 -7.28 24.50
C ALA A 283 7.38 -6.86 23.90
N ARG A 284 7.70 -5.56 23.84
CA ARG A 284 8.92 -4.98 23.25
C ARG A 284 9.13 -5.34 21.77
N GLN A 285 8.04 -5.61 21.05
CA GLN A 285 8.01 -5.88 19.61
C GLN A 285 7.65 -4.60 18.85
N TRP A 286 8.63 -3.71 18.72
CA TRP A 286 8.40 -2.32 18.28
C TRP A 286 8.11 -2.13 16.81
N LEU A 287 8.32 -3.13 15.97
CA LEU A 287 8.33 -2.95 14.53
C LEU A 287 7.01 -2.43 13.94
N VAL A 288 5.89 -3.12 14.17
CA VAL A 288 4.57 -2.69 13.65
C VAL A 288 4.11 -1.38 14.32
N PRO A 289 4.29 -1.18 15.64
CA PRO A 289 4.07 0.13 16.28
C PRO A 289 4.87 1.28 15.64
N VAL A 290 6.16 1.08 15.39
CA VAL A 290 7.02 2.10 14.76
C VAL A 290 6.60 2.33 13.31
N LEU A 291 6.25 1.28 12.57
CA LEU A 291 5.73 1.41 11.20
C LEU A 291 4.46 2.27 11.17
N MET A 292 3.52 2.03 12.10
CA MET A 292 2.31 2.85 12.24
C MET A 292 2.67 4.32 12.47
N VAL A 293 3.51 4.60 13.47
CA VAL A 293 3.89 5.99 13.81
C VAL A 293 4.66 6.67 12.68
N ALA A 294 5.57 5.95 12.02
CA ALA A 294 6.31 6.49 10.89
C ALA A 294 5.37 6.86 9.73
N LEU A 295 4.42 5.98 9.38
CA LEU A 295 3.42 6.26 8.36
C LEU A 295 2.44 7.37 8.76
N LEU A 296 2.20 7.60 10.06
CA LEU A 296 1.42 8.76 10.51
C LEU A 296 2.15 10.08 10.27
N ILE A 297 3.48 10.10 10.27
CA ILE A 297 4.26 11.33 10.17
C ILE A 297 4.68 11.59 8.72
N VAL A 298 4.89 10.54 7.93
CA VAL A 298 5.50 10.65 6.59
C VAL A 298 4.59 11.36 5.58
N PRO A 299 5.15 12.30 4.78
CA PRO A 299 4.47 12.91 3.65
C PRO A 299 3.85 11.93 2.68
N GLY A 300 2.63 12.20 2.27
CA GLY A 300 1.94 11.40 1.27
C GLY A 300 1.27 10.13 1.79
N SER A 301 1.36 9.86 3.08
CA SER A 301 0.64 8.76 3.72
C SER A 301 -0.81 9.17 4.01
N ASP A 302 -1.75 8.50 3.34
CA ASP A 302 -3.18 8.65 3.53
C ASP A 302 -3.74 7.57 4.49
N LEU A 303 -5.04 7.64 4.79
CA LEU A 303 -5.73 6.67 5.64
C LEU A 303 -5.64 5.23 5.13
N ARG A 304 -5.43 5.04 3.82
CA ARG A 304 -5.34 3.72 3.19
C ARG A 304 -3.97 3.08 3.42
N VAL A 305 -2.90 3.88 3.40
CA VAL A 305 -1.57 3.44 3.82
C VAL A 305 -1.60 3.03 5.29
N LEU A 306 -2.28 3.81 6.14
CA LEU A 306 -2.45 3.53 7.57
C LEU A 306 -3.35 2.31 7.85
N ALA A 307 -4.28 1.99 6.96
CA ALA A 307 -5.10 0.78 7.06
C ALA A 307 -4.25 -0.51 7.13
N VAL A 308 -3.05 -0.50 6.54
CA VAL A 308 -2.14 -1.66 6.53
C VAL A 308 -1.64 -2.01 7.95
N PRO A 309 -0.88 -1.15 8.65
CA PRO A 309 -0.47 -1.44 10.02
C PRO A 309 -1.68 -1.56 10.96
N THR A 310 -2.77 -0.81 10.73
CA THR A 310 -4.01 -0.95 11.51
C THR A 310 -4.53 -2.39 11.46
N ALA A 311 -4.70 -2.94 10.26
CA ALA A 311 -5.18 -4.31 10.08
C ALA A 311 -4.24 -5.35 10.71
N ILE A 312 -2.92 -5.16 10.60
CA ILE A 312 -1.93 -6.04 11.24
C ILE A 312 -2.10 -6.01 12.77
N LEU A 313 -2.28 -4.84 13.37
CA LEU A 313 -2.48 -4.69 14.81
C LEU A 313 -3.80 -5.32 15.28
N VAL A 314 -4.89 -5.18 14.52
CA VAL A 314 -6.15 -5.92 14.77
C VAL A 314 -5.89 -7.43 14.75
N GLY A 315 -5.12 -7.91 13.78
CA GLY A 315 -4.73 -9.30 13.69
C GLY A 315 -3.98 -9.80 14.94
N VAL A 316 -3.10 -8.98 15.50
CA VAL A 316 -2.39 -9.28 16.75
C VAL A 316 -3.35 -9.31 17.93
N ALA A 317 -4.23 -8.33 18.07
CA ALA A 317 -5.22 -8.30 19.14
C ALA A 317 -6.08 -9.57 19.13
N TRP A 318 -6.55 -9.97 17.94
CA TRP A 318 -7.30 -11.21 17.77
C TRP A 318 -6.51 -12.45 18.19
N ALA A 319 -5.30 -12.62 17.67
CA ALA A 319 -4.48 -13.81 17.87
C ALA A 319 -3.86 -13.92 19.27
N ARG A 320 -3.82 -12.83 20.05
CA ARG A 320 -3.15 -12.81 21.36
C ARG A 320 -4.08 -12.57 22.53
N VAL A 321 -5.15 -11.80 22.33
CA VAL A 321 -6.07 -11.42 23.41
C VAL A 321 -7.36 -12.23 23.33
N VAL A 322 -7.93 -12.40 22.14
CA VAL A 322 -9.23 -13.09 21.97
C VAL A 322 -9.05 -14.61 21.89
N ARG A 323 -8.02 -15.08 21.20
CA ARG A 323 -7.64 -16.49 21.13
C ARG A 323 -6.23 -16.69 21.69
N PRO A 324 -6.02 -16.60 23.02
CA PRO A 324 -4.72 -16.93 23.58
C PRO A 324 -4.34 -18.37 23.18
N PRO A 325 -3.06 -18.65 22.90
CA PRO A 325 -2.61 -20.03 22.73
C PRO A 325 -2.99 -20.79 24.00
N MET A 326 -3.71 -21.91 23.87
CA MET A 326 -3.94 -22.77 25.04
C MET A 326 -2.58 -23.32 25.48
N GLU A 327 -2.19 -23.01 26.73
CA GLU A 327 -0.95 -23.48 27.36
C GLU A 327 -0.90 -25.00 27.48
#